data_AF-A0A354F5Y7-F1
#
_entry.id   AF-A0A354F5Y7-F1
#
_cell.length_a   1.000
_cell.length_b   1.000
_cell.length_c   1.000
_cell.angle_alpha   90.00
_cell.angle_beta   90.00
_cell.angle_gamma   90.00
#
_symmetry.space_group_name_H-M   'P 1'
#
loop_
_entity.id
_entity.type
_entity.pdbx_description
1 polymer ?
#
loop_
_entity_poly.entity_id
_entity_poly.type
_entity_poly.pdbx_seq_one_letter_code
_entity_poly.pdbx_strand_id
1 'polypeptide(L)'
;MKDTIEINVAALYSDTARLAELDSYLQKAINIAGDGNDIVLTGAGPVWLYLKIAHALHGKARRLIYRSPVTGDVVIFDHSPE
;
A
#
# COMPACT_ATOMS: atom_id res chain seq x y z
N MET A 1 -11.68 -14.36 -7.84
CA MET A 1 -12.47 -13.47 -6.97
C MET A 1 -11.60 -12.26 -6.69
N LYS A 2 -12.16 -11.05 -6.65
CA LYS A 2 -11.36 -9.85 -6.36
C LYS A 2 -11.30 -9.72 -4.84
N ASP A 3 -10.12 -9.87 -4.26
CA ASP A 3 -9.95 -9.84 -2.81
C ASP A 3 -9.53 -8.44 -2.37
N THR A 4 -10.00 -8.04 -1.19
CA THR A 4 -9.50 -6.83 -0.52
C THR A 4 -8.36 -7.23 0.40
N ILE A 5 -7.17 -6.71 0.15
CA ILE A 5 -5.96 -7.00 0.91
C ILE A 5 -5.55 -5.76 1.69
N GLU A 6 -5.43 -5.91 3.01
CA GLU A 6 -4.93 -4.86 3.88
C GLU A 6 -3.43 -5.02 4.11
N ILE A 7 -2.68 -3.93 3.86
CA ILE A 7 -1.25 -3.84 4.10
C ILE A 7 -1.01 -2.82 5.20
N ASN A 8 -0.59 -3.30 6.38
CA ASN A 8 -0.11 -2.45 7.45
C ASN A 8 1.33 -2.00 7.15
N VAL A 9 1.51 -0.73 6.80
CA VAL A 9 2.82 -0.15 6.43
C VAL A 9 3.83 -0.26 7.56
N ALA A 10 3.38 -0.20 8.82
CA ALA A 10 4.26 -0.35 9.99
C ALA A 10 4.90 -1.74 10.09
N ALA A 11 4.29 -2.77 9.47
CA ALA A 11 4.83 -4.12 9.46
C ALA A 11 5.89 -4.35 8.37
N LEU A 12 6.12 -3.38 7.48
CA LEU A 12 7.07 -3.52 6.37
C LEU A 12 8.52 -3.24 6.79
N TYR A 13 8.70 -2.47 7.86
CA TYR A 13 9.97 -2.07 8.42
C TYR A 13 10.01 -2.40 9.93
N SER A 14 11.17 -2.24 10.55
CA SER A 14 11.32 -2.44 12.00
C SER A 14 10.95 -1.15 12.75
N ASP A 15 11.79 -0.67 13.67
CA ASP A 15 11.48 0.49 14.49
C ASP A 15 11.42 1.80 13.68
N THR A 16 12.38 2.02 12.78
CA THR A 16 12.44 3.20 11.90
C THR A 16 12.64 2.79 10.45
N ALA A 17 11.77 3.26 9.56
CA ALA A 17 11.91 3.05 8.13
C ALA A 17 13.15 3.79 7.59
N ARG A 18 13.99 3.08 6.82
CA ARG A 18 15.23 3.62 6.26
C ARG A 18 15.17 3.64 4.74
N LEU A 19 15.60 4.75 4.13
CA LEU A 19 15.65 4.87 2.67
C LEU A 19 16.55 3.80 2.01
N ALA A 20 17.62 3.39 2.69
CA ALA A 20 18.51 2.33 2.21
C ALA A 20 17.84 0.95 2.05
N GLU A 21 16.68 0.75 2.70
CA GLU A 21 15.92 -0.50 2.65
C GLU A 21 14.64 -0.36 1.81
N LEU A 22 14.47 0.77 1.11
CA LEU A 22 13.26 1.09 0.35
C LEU A 22 12.85 -0.06 -0.57
N ASP A 23 13.79 -0.60 -1.35
CA ASP A 23 13.51 -1.68 -2.28
C ASP A 23 12.94 -2.92 -1.57
N SER A 24 13.44 -3.26 -0.38
CA SER A 24 12.91 -4.36 0.43
C SER A 24 11.45 -4.12 0.82
N TYR A 25 11.11 -2.91 1.25
CA TYR A 25 9.74 -2.57 1.65
C TYR A 25 8.78 -2.62 0.44
N LEU A 26 9.23 -2.13 -0.72
CA LEU A 26 8.44 -2.18 -1.95
C LEU A 26 8.20 -3.61 -2.41
N GLN A 27 9.23 -4.47 -2.39
CA GLN A 27 9.07 -5.89 -2.74
C GLN A 27 8.10 -6.59 -1.80
N LYS A 28 8.17 -6.34 -0.48
CA LYS A 28 7.19 -6.88 0.47
C LYS A 28 5.77 -6.44 0.13
N ALA A 29 5.55 -5.13 -0.10
CA ALA A 29 4.24 -4.61 -0.43
C ALA A 29 3.68 -5.18 -1.75
N ILE A 30 4.51 -5.28 -2.79
CA ILE A 30 4.15 -5.88 -4.08
C ILE A 30 3.76 -7.35 -3.90
N ASN A 31 4.55 -8.13 -3.16
CA ASN A 31 4.29 -9.55 -2.94
C ASN A 31 3.00 -9.79 -2.15
N ILE A 32 2.70 -8.95 -1.16
CA ILE A 32 1.45 -9.02 -0.39
C ILE A 32 0.26 -8.61 -1.26
N ALA A 33 0.41 -7.56 -2.06
CA ALA A 33 -0.68 -7.04 -2.90
C ALA A 33 -1.12 -8.04 -3.99
N GLY A 34 -0.18 -8.78 -4.58
CA GLY A 34 -0.45 -9.57 -5.78
C GLY A 34 -0.85 -8.68 -6.95
N ASP A 35 -1.52 -9.28 -7.95
CA ASP A 35 -1.97 -8.57 -9.16
C ASP A 35 -3.51 -8.59 -9.25
N GLY A 36 -4.11 -7.41 -9.50
CA GLY A 36 -5.55 -7.24 -9.72
C GLY A 36 -6.43 -7.12 -8.48
N ASN A 37 -5.85 -7.10 -7.28
CA ASN A 37 -6.57 -6.97 -6.01
C ASN A 37 -6.88 -5.51 -5.64
N ASP A 38 -7.83 -5.33 -4.73
CA ASP A 38 -8.07 -4.04 -4.09
C ASP A 38 -7.21 -3.94 -2.85
N ILE A 39 -6.40 -2.90 -2.76
CA ILE A 39 -5.42 -2.74 -1.70
C ILE A 39 -5.83 -1.62 -0.76
N VAL A 40 -5.74 -1.89 0.54
CA VAL A 40 -5.90 -0.90 1.60
C VAL A 40 -4.56 -0.74 2.32
N LEU A 41 -3.97 0.46 2.25
CA LEU A 41 -2.80 0.82 3.04
C LEU A 41 -3.24 1.46 4.37
N THR A 42 -2.68 0.97 5.47
CA THR A 42 -2.98 1.45 6.81
C THR A 42 -1.72 1.42 7.70
N GLY A 43 -1.85 1.90 8.94
CA GLY A 43 -0.81 1.83 9.96
C GLY A 43 0.17 3.00 9.98
N ALA A 44 1.08 3.00 10.95
CA ALA A 44 2.10 4.04 11.06
C ALA A 44 3.15 3.91 9.94
N GLY A 45 3.65 5.04 9.45
CA GLY A 45 4.71 5.06 8.45
C GLY A 45 5.01 6.47 7.98
N PRO A 46 6.24 6.75 7.53
CA PRO A 46 6.55 8.05 6.99
C PRO A 46 5.84 8.26 5.65
N VAL A 47 5.44 9.49 5.37
CA VAL A 47 4.69 9.85 4.15
C VAL A 47 5.41 9.41 2.88
N TRP A 48 6.74 9.52 2.82
CA TRP A 48 7.51 9.10 1.64
C TRP A 48 7.38 7.61 1.33
N LEU A 49 7.20 6.75 2.35
CA LEU A 49 7.06 5.31 2.15
C LEU A 49 5.69 5.00 1.54
N TYR A 50 4.64 5.65 2.04
CA TYR A 50 3.31 5.58 1.45
C TYR A 50 3.31 5.99 -0.02
N LEU A 51 3.96 7.11 -0.37
CA LEU A 51 4.06 7.57 -1.75
C LEU A 51 4.76 6.57 -2.66
N LYS A 52 5.87 5.98 -2.18
CA LYS A 52 6.63 4.99 -2.95
C LYS A 52 5.86 3.68 -3.15
N ILE A 53 5.17 3.20 -2.10
CA ILE A 53 4.31 2.02 -2.19
C ILE A 53 3.15 2.28 -3.15
N ALA A 54 2.47 3.41 -3.01
CA ALA A 54 1.34 3.75 -3.90
C ALA A 54 1.76 3.79 -5.37
N HIS A 55 2.91 4.40 -5.67
CA HIS A 55 3.47 4.39 -7.02
C HIS A 55 3.80 2.98 -7.52
N ALA A 56 4.46 2.16 -6.70
CA ALA A 56 4.82 0.79 -7.06
C ALA A 56 3.60 -0.11 -7.30
N LEU A 57 2.49 0.15 -6.60
CA LEU A 57 1.25 -0.61 -6.73
C LEU A 57 0.32 -0.09 -7.83
N HIS A 58 0.56 1.08 -8.42
CA HIS A 58 -0.34 1.69 -9.42
C HIS A 58 -0.62 0.80 -10.64
N GLY A 59 0.38 0.02 -11.09
CA GLY A 59 0.25 -0.93 -12.19
C GLY A 59 -0.11 -2.36 -11.78
N LYS A 60 -0.35 -2.60 -10.48
CA LYS A 60 -0.56 -3.95 -9.90
C LYS A 60 -1.90 -4.09 -9.22
N ALA A 61 -2.22 -3.13 -8.36
CA ALA A 61 -3.52 -3.07 -7.70
C ALA A 61 -4.57 -2.55 -8.68
N ARG A 62 -5.78 -3.09 -8.57
CA ARG A 62 -6.94 -2.59 -9.30
C ARG A 62 -7.41 -1.25 -8.72
N ARG A 63 -7.41 -1.16 -7.39
CA ARG A 63 -7.79 0.02 -6.62
C ARG A 63 -6.87 0.13 -5.41
N LEU A 64 -6.52 1.34 -5.01
CA LEU A 64 -5.72 1.60 -3.81
C LEU A 64 -6.44 2.60 -2.91
N ILE A 65 -6.59 2.23 -1.63
CA ILE A 65 -7.24 3.02 -0.60
C ILE A 65 -6.22 3.29 0.51
N TYR A 66 -6.16 4.51 1.00
CA TYR A 66 -5.54 4.84 2.27
C TYR A 66 -6.60 4.80 3.38
N ARG A 67 -6.31 4.12 4.48
CA ARG A 67 -7.19 4.04 5.65
C ARG A 67 -6.49 4.59 6.87
N SER A 68 -7.16 5.51 7.57
CA SER A 68 -6.71 5.98 8.88
C SER A 68 -7.88 6.12 9.87
N PRO A 69 -7.63 6.06 11.19
CA PRO A 69 -8.67 6.30 12.19
C PRO A 69 -9.30 7.69 12.11
N VAL A 70 -8.61 8.67 11.51
CA VAL A 70 -9.04 10.08 11.47
C VAL A 70 -9.88 10.36 10.21
N THR A 71 -9.44 9.86 9.06
CA THR A 71 -10.05 10.15 7.76
C THR A 71 -11.03 9.08 7.29
N GLY A 72 -10.98 7.88 7.89
CA GLY A 72 -11.56 6.69 7.27
C GLY A 72 -10.86 6.36 5.96
N ASP A 73 -11.64 5.85 5.00
CA ASP A 73 -11.14 5.42 3.69
C ASP A 73 -11.05 6.57 2.71
N VAL A 74 -9.87 6.73 2.11
CA VAL A 74 -9.60 7.71 1.05
C VAL A 74 -9.07 6.94 -0.15
N VAL A 75 -9.79 6.99 -1.27
CA VAL A 75 -9.33 6.38 -2.53
C VAL A 75 -8.15 7.18 -3.07
N ILE A 76 -7.02 6.51 -3.32
CA ILE A 76 -5.84 7.09 -3.97
C ILE A 76 -6.00 6.97 -5.48
N PHE A 77 -6.35 5.78 -5.98
CA PHE A 77 -6.72 5.54 -7.38
C PHE A 77 -7.70 4.38 -7.49
N ASP A 78 -8.44 4.35 -8.60
CA ASP A 78 -9.37 3.27 -8.94
C ASP A 78 -9.33 3.04 -10.47
N HIS A 79 -8.90 1.86 -10.89
CA HIS A 79 -8.90 1.41 -12.28
C HIS A 79 -9.98 0.35 -12.52
N SER A 80 -10.97 0.26 -11.64
CA SER A 80 -12.09 -0.65 -11.83
C SER A 80 -12.89 -0.23 -13.08
N PRO A 81 -13.14 -1.14 -14.04
CA PRO A 81 -13.83 -0.82 -15.29
C PRO A 81 -15.36 -0.79 -15.15
N GLU A 82 -15.87 -0.85 -13.92
CA GLU A 82 -17.30 -0.86 -13.57
C GLU A 82 -17.85 0.55 -13.35
#